data_AF-A0A7V3RQS4-F1
#
_entry.id   AF-A0A7V3RQS4-F1
#
_cell.length_a   1.000
_cell.length_b   1.000
_cell.length_c   1.000
_cell.angle_alpha   90.00
_cell.angle_beta   90.00
_cell.angle_gamma   90.00
#
_symmetry.space_group_name_H-M   'P 1'
#
loop_
_entity.id
_entity.type
_entity.pdbx_description
1 polymer ?
#
loop_
_entity_poly.entity_id
_entity_poly.type
_entity_poly.pdbx_seq_one_letter_code
_entity_poly.pdbx_strand_id
1 'polypeptide(L)'
;MLGACLLLSPARLYSQHEIIATAVTVTPPPIGGPSRPTPQTIQSAAYVPDVPQPPSSPVLPPTVQVNDVAKTGGAPAPPVNGGGGAPAVLSVEVLGPDRSLLGQPLAYEIVVRNVGRQAIAELHVEEPVPTDARIQKADPPAVRQGDRLIWDLPYLEVGGERRLKVELELSRAGELHLRPYVSCPMGNAFRTQVLRPPFSIAISADRTRVTRGEPVRFRIQLANNGDVPVRNIKIYDTLPSGLHHPRGPKIGVEHFGDLLPGQTRSLPLETIAVESGTFHHEVLAQADRGVEAKAAVDLVITEPNLSLRMDGPDTTATQREVDFHLEVANPAALTAKEVRLVQALPPTFEVVSASTGAVFDSIHHTLVWSLTDLGAGQRHRVTFRLKAHEGGDWPMTAAVLTQNFPEARVTHTLHAQATAILQLEVHAREERLAVGDETICRIHVFNKGDAPCVGVQLSAVLPDAVLPFQAEGPSKGQIENQQVRFAPLAQLDAHGDVVYAIPMRGQQAGKGPIRVKLTAEKQVPVEKAISIQVHATETVKSLSGEMLR
;
A
#
# COMPACT_ATOMS: atom_id res chain seq x y z
N MET A 1 -40.45 47.79 -6.99
CA MET A 1 -39.38 48.55 -7.69
C MET A 1 -38.30 47.56 -8.07
N LEU A 2 -37.93 47.54 -9.36
CA LEU A 2 -36.75 46.91 -10.01
C LEU A 2 -36.50 45.41 -9.70
N GLY A 3 -36.64 44.43 -10.58
CA GLY A 3 -36.67 44.44 -12.05
C GLY A 3 -35.32 44.02 -12.63
N ALA A 4 -35.13 42.72 -12.89
CA ALA A 4 -34.15 42.21 -13.87
C ALA A 4 -34.52 40.77 -14.29
N CYS A 5 -35.11 40.66 -15.49
CA CYS A 5 -35.22 39.44 -16.28
C CYS A 5 -33.88 39.08 -16.91
N LEU A 6 -33.61 37.79 -17.13
CA LEU A 6 -32.86 37.28 -18.30
C LEU A 6 -33.03 35.75 -18.48
N LEU A 7 -34.00 35.43 -19.34
CA LEU A 7 -34.04 34.48 -20.46
C LEU A 7 -33.51 33.02 -20.37
N LEU A 8 -34.39 32.15 -20.90
CA LEU A 8 -34.32 30.71 -21.17
C LEU A 8 -33.65 30.34 -22.52
N SER A 9 -33.16 29.08 -22.58
CA SER A 9 -33.11 28.12 -23.73
C SER A 9 -31.95 28.16 -24.75
N PRO A 10 -31.73 27.09 -25.56
CA PRO A 10 -31.73 25.64 -25.26
C PRO A 10 -30.57 24.83 -25.93
N ALA A 11 -30.58 23.52 -25.66
CA ALA A 11 -29.88 22.37 -26.25
C ALA A 11 -29.12 22.49 -27.60
N ARG A 12 -27.98 21.78 -27.69
CA ARG A 12 -27.49 21.15 -28.92
C ARG A 12 -27.01 19.73 -28.65
N LEU A 13 -27.65 18.78 -29.35
CA LEU A 13 -27.17 17.43 -29.61
C LEU A 13 -25.86 17.46 -30.39
N TYR A 14 -24.92 16.55 -30.08
CA TYR A 14 -23.99 16.03 -31.08
C TYR A 14 -23.83 14.51 -30.93
N SER A 15 -23.78 13.90 -32.10
CA SER A 15 -23.97 12.50 -32.46
C SER A 15 -22.97 11.51 -31.86
N GLN A 16 -23.49 10.34 -31.47
CA GLN A 16 -22.76 9.08 -31.41
C GLN A 16 -22.20 8.74 -32.80
N HIS A 17 -20.93 8.31 -32.86
CA HIS A 17 -20.40 7.50 -33.96
C HIS A 17 -20.04 6.14 -33.37
N GLU A 18 -20.84 5.13 -33.72
CA GLU A 18 -20.46 3.73 -33.62
C GLU A 18 -19.30 3.47 -34.57
N ILE A 19 -18.22 2.88 -34.05
CA ILE A 19 -17.20 2.22 -34.87
C ILE A 19 -17.31 0.73 -34.58
N ILE A 20 -17.85 0.01 -35.55
CA ILE A 20 -17.83 -1.45 -35.64
C ILE A 20 -16.41 -1.83 -36.05
N ALA A 21 -15.65 -2.45 -35.15
CA ALA A 21 -14.36 -3.04 -35.46
C ALA A 21 -14.47 -4.57 -35.48
N THR A 22 -14.43 -5.11 -36.69
CA THR A 22 -14.39 -6.54 -37.01
C THR A 22 -13.11 -7.18 -36.48
N ALA A 23 -13.24 -8.23 -35.67
CA ALA A 23 -12.12 -9.00 -35.15
C ALA A 23 -11.48 -9.86 -36.26
N VAL A 24 -10.17 -9.71 -36.44
CA VAL A 24 -9.31 -10.67 -37.15
C VAL A 24 -8.19 -11.08 -36.19
N THR A 25 -8.18 -12.36 -35.82
CA THR A 25 -7.21 -13.00 -34.95
C THR A 25 -5.94 -13.34 -35.73
N VAL A 26 -4.80 -12.74 -35.35
CA VAL A 26 -3.46 -13.17 -35.76
C VAL A 26 -2.65 -13.39 -34.48
N THR A 27 -2.19 -14.63 -34.27
CA THR A 27 -1.40 -15.08 -33.12
C THR A 27 0.09 -14.80 -33.32
N PRO A 28 0.77 -14.04 -32.43
CA PRO A 28 2.23 -14.00 -32.37
C PRO A 28 2.81 -15.05 -31.39
N PRO A 29 4.09 -15.47 -31.55
CA PRO A 29 4.72 -16.52 -30.75
C PRO A 29 5.10 -16.05 -29.33
N PRO A 30 5.32 -16.98 -28.38
CA PRO A 30 5.44 -16.63 -26.96
C PRO A 30 6.80 -16.02 -26.62
N ILE A 31 6.76 -14.87 -25.95
CA ILE A 31 7.91 -14.25 -25.27
C ILE A 31 7.79 -14.59 -23.79
N GLY A 32 8.84 -15.19 -23.23
CA GLY A 32 8.89 -15.66 -21.84
C GLY A 32 8.81 -14.53 -20.81
N GLY A 33 7.91 -14.69 -19.85
CA GLY A 33 7.82 -13.84 -18.65
C GLY A 33 8.54 -14.47 -17.44
N PRO A 34 8.91 -13.66 -16.43
CA PRO A 34 9.70 -14.08 -15.28
C PRO A 34 8.93 -15.03 -14.35
N SER A 35 9.63 -16.05 -13.86
CA SER A 35 9.15 -17.07 -12.93
C SER A 35 8.76 -16.49 -11.56
N ARG A 36 7.53 -16.78 -11.13
CA ARG A 36 7.00 -16.53 -9.78
C ARG A 36 7.53 -17.61 -8.82
N PRO A 37 8.08 -17.27 -7.63
CA PRO A 37 8.48 -18.28 -6.66
C PRO A 37 7.24 -18.92 -5.99
N THR A 38 7.24 -20.24 -5.92
CA THR A 38 6.27 -21.09 -5.22
C THR A 38 6.37 -20.96 -3.69
N PRO A 39 5.26 -21.08 -2.95
CA PRO A 39 5.25 -21.00 -1.49
C PRO A 39 5.84 -22.27 -0.87
N GLN A 40 6.86 -22.12 -0.01
CA GLN A 40 7.39 -23.22 0.80
C GLN A 40 6.59 -23.34 2.11
N THR A 41 6.02 -24.53 2.33
CA THR A 41 5.38 -24.95 3.58
C THR A 41 6.45 -25.16 4.65
N ILE A 42 6.32 -24.47 5.79
CA ILE A 42 7.17 -24.66 6.97
C ILE A 42 6.68 -25.92 7.69
N GLN A 43 7.50 -26.98 7.73
CA GLN A 43 7.30 -28.13 8.60
C GLN A 43 8.03 -27.92 9.93
N SER A 44 7.33 -28.19 11.03
CA SER A 44 7.81 -28.12 12.40
C SER A 44 8.74 -29.30 12.72
N ALA A 45 9.94 -29.03 13.23
CA ALA A 45 10.85 -30.05 13.76
C ALA A 45 10.98 -29.90 15.29
N ALA A 46 10.88 -31.04 15.98
CA ALA A 46 10.89 -31.16 17.42
C ALA A 46 12.28 -30.98 18.05
N TYR A 47 12.28 -30.41 19.25
CA TYR A 47 13.42 -30.13 20.12
C TYR A 47 14.01 -31.41 20.73
N VAL A 48 15.34 -31.58 20.68
CA VAL A 48 16.13 -32.54 21.47
C VAL A 48 17.32 -31.78 22.10
N PRO A 49 17.52 -31.85 23.43
CA PRO A 49 18.62 -31.14 24.10
C PRO A 49 19.93 -31.95 24.04
N ASP A 50 21.05 -31.27 23.76
CA ASP A 50 22.39 -31.86 23.77
C ASP A 50 23.23 -31.36 24.96
N VAL A 51 24.02 -32.27 25.54
CA VAL A 51 24.82 -32.12 26.77
C VAL A 51 26.25 -31.69 26.41
N PRO A 52 26.94 -30.83 27.20
CA PRO A 52 28.26 -30.32 26.81
C PRO A 52 29.42 -31.29 27.11
N GLN A 53 30.32 -31.48 26.14
CA GLN A 53 31.66 -32.08 26.33
C GLN A 53 32.79 -31.02 26.26
N PRO A 54 33.88 -31.19 27.04
CA PRO A 54 34.96 -30.20 27.18
C PRO A 54 36.04 -30.31 26.09
N PRO A 55 36.77 -29.22 25.79
CA PRO A 55 37.87 -29.25 24.82
C PRO A 55 39.19 -29.77 25.42
N SER A 56 39.81 -30.73 24.73
CA SER A 56 41.16 -31.23 24.96
C SER A 56 42.24 -30.39 24.26
N SER A 57 43.35 -30.15 24.96
CA SER A 57 44.48 -29.29 24.60
C SER A 57 45.43 -29.90 23.55
N PRO A 58 46.21 -29.08 22.79
CA PRO A 58 47.39 -29.54 22.07
C PRO A 58 48.71 -29.30 22.84
N VAL A 59 49.68 -30.17 22.56
CA VAL A 59 51.00 -30.36 23.18
C VAL A 59 52.05 -29.31 22.71
N LEU A 60 52.96 -28.93 23.62
CA LEU A 60 54.13 -28.05 23.43
C LEU A 60 55.42 -28.82 23.02
N PRO A 61 56.40 -28.17 22.35
CA PRO A 61 57.84 -28.43 22.49
C PRO A 61 58.54 -27.41 23.43
N PRO A 62 59.80 -27.64 23.85
CA PRO A 62 60.23 -27.41 25.24
C PRO A 62 60.77 -26.01 25.57
N THR A 63 60.70 -25.72 26.87
CA THR A 63 61.10 -24.50 27.59
C THR A 63 62.61 -24.34 27.74
N VAL A 64 63.12 -23.11 27.62
CA VAL A 64 64.32 -22.64 28.33
C VAL A 64 63.88 -21.55 29.30
N GLN A 65 64.33 -21.67 30.55
CA GLN A 65 63.82 -20.93 31.70
C GLN A 65 64.31 -19.48 31.81
N VAL A 66 63.45 -18.70 32.45
CA VAL A 66 63.55 -17.31 32.88
C VAL A 66 64.61 -17.13 33.97
N ASN A 67 65.28 -15.98 33.99
CA ASN A 67 65.63 -15.33 35.25
C ASN A 67 65.51 -13.80 35.14
N ASP A 68 65.24 -13.23 36.30
CA ASP A 68 64.41 -12.07 36.57
C ASP A 68 65.20 -10.78 36.84
N VAL A 69 64.47 -9.65 36.86
CA VAL A 69 64.74 -8.37 37.57
C VAL A 69 65.52 -7.21 36.87
N ALA A 70 64.69 -6.23 36.48
CA ALA A 70 64.78 -4.77 36.69
C ALA A 70 65.70 -3.81 35.87
N LYS A 71 64.97 -2.81 35.31
CA LYS A 71 65.29 -1.37 35.10
C LYS A 71 66.36 -1.00 34.07
N THR A 72 65.95 -0.34 32.98
CA THR A 72 66.00 1.14 32.82
C THR A 72 65.70 1.56 31.36
N GLY A 73 65.14 2.77 31.21
CA GLY A 73 65.39 3.61 30.04
C GLY A 73 64.34 3.57 28.93
N GLY A 74 63.49 4.59 28.86
CA GLY A 74 62.73 4.88 27.65
C GLY A 74 63.63 5.37 26.52
N ALA A 75 63.27 5.04 25.28
CA ALA A 75 63.70 5.70 24.04
C ALA A 75 62.74 5.28 22.89
N PRO A 76 62.59 6.10 21.84
CA PRO A 76 61.33 6.36 21.15
C PRO A 76 61.01 5.38 20.00
N ALA A 77 59.75 5.43 19.54
CA ALA A 77 59.32 4.86 18.27
C ALA A 77 60.23 5.34 17.12
N PRO A 78 60.53 4.50 16.11
CA PRO A 78 61.45 4.88 15.04
C PRO A 78 60.88 6.07 14.25
N PRO A 79 61.73 7.01 13.82
CA PRO A 79 61.28 8.10 12.97
C PRO A 79 60.77 7.54 11.64
N VAL A 80 59.67 8.12 11.16
CA VAL A 80 59.21 8.00 9.78
C VAL A 80 60.28 8.65 8.90
N ASN A 81 61.27 7.87 8.49
CA ASN A 81 62.23 8.28 7.49
C ASN A 81 61.53 8.26 6.13
N GLY A 82 61.24 9.45 5.60
CA GLY A 82 61.13 9.67 4.16
C GLY A 82 62.45 9.31 3.49
N GLY A 83 62.66 8.02 3.23
CA GLY A 83 63.81 7.53 2.49
C GLY A 83 63.51 7.63 1.01
N GLY A 84 64.05 8.65 0.34
CA GLY A 84 64.30 8.56 -1.09
C GLY A 84 65.05 7.26 -1.37
N GLY A 85 64.55 6.46 -2.32
CA GLY A 85 65.17 5.19 -2.69
C GLY A 85 66.66 5.39 -2.95
N ALA A 86 67.51 4.70 -2.20
CA ALA A 86 68.94 4.70 -2.47
C ALA A 86 69.15 4.14 -3.89
N PRO A 87 69.98 4.77 -4.74
CA PRO A 87 70.16 4.33 -6.12
C PRO A 87 70.67 2.89 -6.17
N ALA A 88 70.24 2.12 -7.15
CA ALA A 88 70.86 0.83 -7.47
C ALA A 88 72.33 1.08 -7.81
N VAL A 89 73.26 0.35 -7.16
CA VAL A 89 74.70 0.49 -7.38
C VAL A 89 75.23 -0.83 -7.94
N LEU A 90 75.76 -0.77 -9.17
CA LEU A 90 76.35 -1.90 -9.88
C LEU A 90 77.87 -1.74 -9.99
N SER A 91 78.58 -2.86 -9.92
CA SER A 91 80.00 -2.96 -10.24
C SER A 91 80.16 -3.96 -11.39
N VAL A 92 80.95 -3.58 -12.40
CA VAL A 92 81.22 -4.39 -13.60
C VAL A 92 82.74 -4.54 -13.74
N GLU A 93 83.21 -5.78 -13.79
CA GLU A 93 84.62 -6.13 -13.96
C GLU A 93 84.76 -7.10 -15.15
N VAL A 94 85.80 -6.94 -15.95
CA VAL A 94 86.14 -7.88 -17.03
C VAL A 94 87.43 -8.59 -16.67
N LEU A 95 87.39 -9.92 -16.59
CA LEU A 95 88.50 -10.77 -16.18
C LEU A 95 88.91 -11.66 -17.35
N GLY A 96 90.19 -11.71 -17.67
CA GLY A 96 90.71 -12.55 -18.74
C GLY A 96 92.23 -12.66 -18.65
N PRO A 97 92.86 -13.54 -19.45
CA PRO A 97 94.31 -13.64 -19.49
C PRO A 97 94.90 -12.36 -20.08
N ASP A 98 96.00 -11.94 -19.51
CA ASP A 98 96.78 -10.75 -19.88
C ASP A 98 97.56 -10.94 -21.20
N ARG A 99 97.62 -12.16 -21.73
CA ARG A 99 98.17 -12.51 -23.05
C ARG A 99 97.42 -13.68 -23.68
N SER A 100 97.24 -13.67 -25.00
CA SER A 100 96.70 -14.78 -25.77
C SER A 100 97.41 -14.94 -27.11
N LEU A 101 97.46 -16.16 -27.63
CA LEU A 101 98.07 -16.49 -28.93
C LEU A 101 97.00 -16.43 -30.03
N LEU A 102 97.37 -15.86 -31.18
CA LEU A 102 96.47 -15.74 -32.34
C LEU A 102 96.01 -17.12 -32.83
N GLY A 103 94.71 -17.25 -33.13
CA GLY A 103 94.09 -18.53 -33.55
C GLY A 103 93.78 -19.52 -32.42
N GLN A 104 94.07 -19.20 -31.16
CA GLN A 104 93.58 -19.95 -29.99
C GLN A 104 92.33 -19.28 -29.42
N PRO A 105 91.38 -20.05 -28.83
CA PRO A 105 90.24 -19.46 -28.15
C PRO A 105 90.69 -18.68 -26.90
N LEU A 106 90.44 -17.38 -26.90
CA LEU A 106 90.55 -16.50 -25.74
C LEU A 106 89.24 -16.56 -24.94
N ALA A 107 89.33 -17.00 -23.68
CA ALA A 107 88.23 -16.97 -22.74
C ALA A 107 88.35 -15.76 -21.79
N TYR A 108 87.27 -14.98 -21.64
CA TYR A 108 87.14 -13.93 -20.64
C TYR A 108 85.77 -13.98 -19.95
N GLU A 109 85.66 -13.35 -18.78
CA GLU A 109 84.46 -13.28 -17.96
C GLU A 109 84.07 -11.82 -17.69
N ILE A 110 82.80 -11.50 -17.93
CA ILE A 110 82.18 -10.25 -17.47
C ILE A 110 81.49 -10.55 -16.14
N VAL A 111 81.94 -9.91 -15.07
CA VAL A 111 81.43 -10.08 -13.70
C VAL A 111 80.59 -8.86 -13.36
N VAL A 112 79.29 -9.04 -13.18
CA VAL A 112 78.36 -8.00 -12.76
C VAL A 112 77.91 -8.25 -11.33
N ARG A 113 78.14 -7.29 -10.44
CA ARG A 113 77.80 -7.36 -9.00
C ARG A 113 76.81 -6.28 -8.62
N ASN A 114 75.77 -6.67 -7.89
CA ASN A 114 74.88 -5.73 -7.21
C ASN A 114 75.47 -5.39 -5.84
N VAL A 115 76.17 -4.25 -5.76
CA VAL A 115 76.74 -3.71 -4.52
C VAL A 115 75.79 -2.73 -3.81
N GLY A 116 74.59 -2.54 -4.36
CA GLY A 116 73.52 -1.75 -3.79
C GLY A 116 72.77 -2.47 -2.66
N ARG A 117 71.80 -1.78 -2.06
CA ARG A 117 70.95 -2.32 -0.97
C ARG A 117 69.57 -2.78 -1.43
N GLN A 118 69.35 -2.80 -2.75
CA GLN A 118 68.09 -3.23 -3.38
C GLN A 118 68.38 -4.23 -4.47
N ALA A 119 67.52 -5.23 -4.61
CA ALA A 119 67.60 -6.16 -5.72
C ALA A 119 67.23 -5.47 -7.04
N ILE A 120 67.87 -5.87 -8.12
CA ILE A 120 67.72 -5.27 -9.44
C ILE A 120 66.93 -6.25 -10.31
N ALA A 121 65.80 -5.80 -10.84
CA ALA A 121 65.04 -6.53 -11.83
C ALA A 121 65.42 -6.05 -13.25
N GLU A 122 65.35 -6.95 -14.23
CA GLU A 122 65.54 -6.64 -15.66
C GLU A 122 66.89 -5.95 -15.96
N LEU A 123 67.98 -6.64 -15.61
CA LEU A 123 69.34 -6.19 -15.86
C LEU A 123 69.75 -6.53 -17.31
N HIS A 124 70.12 -5.52 -18.07
CA HIS A 124 70.53 -5.64 -19.47
C HIS A 124 72.04 -5.46 -19.58
N VAL A 125 72.74 -6.46 -20.14
CA VAL A 125 74.19 -6.44 -20.38
C VAL A 125 74.47 -6.56 -21.87
N GLU A 126 75.18 -5.60 -22.44
CA GLU A 126 75.66 -5.62 -23.83
C GLU A 126 77.19 -5.67 -23.87
N GLU A 127 77.74 -6.54 -24.70
CA GLU A 127 79.16 -6.60 -24.99
C GLU A 127 79.42 -6.40 -26.49
N PRO A 128 80.09 -5.31 -26.89
CA PRO A 128 80.54 -5.12 -28.27
C PRO A 128 81.60 -6.16 -28.65
N VAL A 129 81.39 -6.84 -29.78
CA VAL A 129 82.31 -7.81 -30.36
C VAL A 129 83.23 -7.08 -31.35
N PRO A 130 84.56 -7.10 -31.16
CA PRO A 130 85.50 -6.51 -32.11
C PRO A 130 85.37 -7.13 -33.52
N THR A 131 85.60 -6.33 -34.55
CA THR A 131 85.43 -6.75 -35.96
C THR A 131 86.41 -7.84 -36.40
N ASP A 132 87.52 -7.99 -35.68
CA ASP A 132 88.57 -9.00 -35.88
C ASP A 132 88.44 -10.21 -34.93
N ALA A 133 87.35 -10.30 -34.16
CA ALA A 133 87.04 -11.41 -33.27
C ALA A 133 85.90 -12.28 -33.78
N ARG A 134 86.07 -13.61 -33.69
CA ARG A 134 85.02 -14.59 -33.95
C ARG A 134 84.59 -15.24 -32.64
N ILE A 135 83.33 -15.03 -32.24
CA ILE A 135 82.77 -15.69 -31.04
C ILE A 135 82.61 -17.19 -31.31
N GLN A 136 83.22 -18.02 -30.45
CA GLN A 136 83.04 -19.46 -30.45
C GLN A 136 81.91 -19.87 -29.50
N LYS A 137 81.88 -19.32 -28.29
CA LYS A 137 80.91 -19.68 -27.24
C LYS A 137 80.63 -18.52 -26.29
N ALA A 138 79.42 -18.46 -25.77
CA ALA A 138 79.02 -17.60 -24.65
C ALA A 138 78.20 -18.41 -23.64
N ASP A 139 78.48 -18.25 -22.35
CA ASP A 139 77.80 -18.94 -21.24
C ASP A 139 77.51 -17.96 -20.09
N PRO A 140 76.25 -17.66 -19.74
CA PRO A 140 75.01 -18.17 -20.37
C PRO A 140 74.88 -17.76 -21.85
N PRO A 141 74.03 -18.45 -22.65
CA PRO A 141 73.84 -18.11 -24.05
C PRO A 141 73.41 -16.65 -24.23
N ALA A 142 74.15 -15.91 -25.05
CA ALA A 142 73.84 -14.52 -25.38
C ALA A 142 72.97 -14.45 -26.64
N VAL A 143 72.11 -13.44 -26.73
CA VAL A 143 71.46 -13.06 -27.98
C VAL A 143 72.44 -12.22 -28.79
N ARG A 144 72.82 -12.69 -29.99
CA ARG A 144 73.70 -11.92 -30.88
C ARG A 144 72.87 -10.99 -31.76
N GLN A 145 73.08 -9.68 -31.62
CA GLN A 145 72.45 -8.66 -32.43
C GLN A 145 73.53 -7.81 -33.11
N GLY A 146 73.73 -8.03 -34.41
CA GLY A 146 74.81 -7.37 -35.15
C GLY A 146 76.20 -7.72 -34.61
N ASP A 147 76.96 -6.70 -34.21
CA ASP A 147 78.28 -6.79 -33.60
C ASP A 147 78.25 -6.81 -32.07
N ARG A 148 77.12 -7.18 -31.44
CA ARG A 148 76.98 -7.21 -29.98
C ARG A 148 76.45 -8.54 -29.46
N LEU A 149 76.89 -8.92 -28.26
CA LEU A 149 76.30 -9.98 -27.44
C LEU A 149 75.44 -9.34 -26.35
N ILE A 150 74.21 -9.82 -26.20
CA ILE A 150 73.21 -9.26 -25.29
C ILE A 150 72.75 -10.34 -24.30
N TRP A 151 72.74 -9.99 -23.02
CA TRP A 151 72.14 -10.79 -21.95
C TRP A 151 71.10 -9.97 -21.19
N ASP A 152 69.86 -10.44 -21.24
CA ASP A 152 68.77 -9.98 -20.38
C ASP A 152 68.66 -10.90 -19.15
N LEU A 153 69.03 -10.37 -18.00
CA LEU A 153 69.02 -11.08 -16.72
C LEU A 153 67.79 -10.64 -15.91
N PRO A 154 66.86 -11.55 -15.58
CA PRO A 154 65.58 -11.17 -14.99
C PRO A 154 65.72 -10.59 -13.59
N TYR A 155 66.73 -11.04 -12.84
CA TYR A 155 66.90 -10.64 -11.45
C TYR A 155 68.34 -10.80 -10.94
N LEU A 156 68.81 -9.79 -10.20
CA LEU A 156 70.06 -9.79 -9.45
C LEU A 156 69.82 -9.35 -8.01
N GLU A 157 69.93 -10.29 -7.07
CA GLU A 157 69.69 -10.06 -5.64
C GLU A 157 70.70 -9.07 -5.03
N VAL A 158 70.41 -8.57 -3.82
CA VAL A 158 71.35 -7.73 -3.05
C VAL A 158 72.63 -8.51 -2.75
N GLY A 159 73.80 -7.95 -3.10
CA GLY A 159 75.07 -8.65 -2.98
C GLY A 159 75.28 -9.76 -4.02
N GLY A 160 74.30 -9.98 -4.92
CA GLY A 160 74.37 -11.02 -5.94
C GLY A 160 75.40 -10.72 -7.02
N GLU A 161 75.99 -11.79 -7.57
CA GLU A 161 76.97 -11.75 -8.66
C GLU A 161 76.45 -12.58 -9.86
N ARG A 162 76.75 -12.11 -11.06
CA ARG A 162 76.55 -12.84 -12.32
C ARG A 162 77.85 -12.82 -13.11
N ARG A 163 78.24 -13.97 -13.64
CA ARG A 163 79.43 -14.14 -14.49
C ARG A 163 78.98 -14.58 -15.87
N LEU A 164 79.44 -13.85 -16.89
CA LEU A 164 79.16 -14.11 -18.29
C LEU A 164 80.48 -14.46 -18.95
N LYS A 165 80.68 -15.73 -19.30
CA LYS A 165 81.91 -16.20 -19.92
C LYS A 165 81.77 -16.16 -21.44
N VAL A 166 82.75 -15.57 -22.11
CA VAL A 166 82.81 -15.47 -23.57
C VAL A 166 84.13 -16.07 -24.05
N GLU A 167 84.04 -16.96 -25.04
CA GLU A 167 85.18 -17.56 -25.75
C GLU A 167 85.18 -17.05 -27.19
N LEU A 168 86.25 -16.36 -27.58
CA LEU A 168 86.41 -15.78 -28.90
C LEU A 168 87.78 -16.12 -29.51
N GLU A 169 87.87 -16.10 -30.83
CA GLU A 169 89.11 -16.32 -31.57
C GLU A 169 89.48 -15.04 -32.31
N LEU A 170 90.71 -14.56 -32.11
CA LEU A 170 91.21 -13.33 -32.72
C LEU A 170 91.89 -13.66 -34.06
N SER A 171 91.55 -12.90 -35.10
CA SER A 171 92.09 -13.07 -36.45
C SER A 171 93.30 -12.15 -36.72
N ARG A 172 93.60 -11.21 -35.81
CA ARG A 172 94.69 -10.24 -35.93
C ARG A 172 95.39 -10.02 -34.59
N ALA A 173 96.71 -9.77 -34.62
CA ALA A 173 97.49 -9.41 -33.46
C ALA A 173 97.33 -7.91 -33.14
N GLY A 174 97.08 -7.57 -31.88
CA GLY A 174 96.87 -6.20 -31.41
C GLY A 174 96.35 -6.15 -29.97
N GLU A 175 96.06 -4.95 -29.49
CA GLU A 175 95.43 -4.74 -28.18
C GLU A 175 93.90 -4.93 -28.27
N LEU A 176 93.38 -5.87 -27.48
CA LEU A 176 91.96 -6.13 -27.35
C LEU A 176 91.36 -5.25 -26.24
N HIS A 177 90.37 -4.43 -26.58
CA HIS A 177 89.64 -3.61 -25.62
C HIS A 177 88.20 -4.12 -25.49
N LEU A 178 87.86 -4.64 -24.31
CA LEU A 178 86.52 -5.13 -23.97
C LEU A 178 85.86 -4.13 -23.03
N ARG A 179 84.66 -3.65 -23.39
CA ARG A 179 83.93 -2.61 -22.63
C ARG A 179 82.44 -2.94 -22.61
N PRO A 180 82.01 -3.82 -21.71
CA PRO A 180 80.60 -4.14 -21.58
C PRO A 180 79.82 -2.93 -21.05
N TYR A 181 78.61 -2.77 -21.58
CA TYR A 181 77.63 -1.79 -21.14
C TYR A 181 76.55 -2.50 -20.32
N VAL A 182 76.22 -1.96 -19.15
CA VAL A 182 75.18 -2.52 -18.27
C VAL A 182 74.15 -1.45 -17.96
N SER A 183 72.87 -1.76 -18.18
CA SER A 183 71.74 -0.88 -17.86
C SER A 183 70.67 -1.61 -17.06
N CYS A 184 69.96 -0.88 -16.20
CA CYS A 184 68.81 -1.37 -15.45
C CYS A 184 67.78 -0.25 -15.28
N PRO A 185 66.47 -0.53 -15.35
CA PRO A 185 65.44 0.49 -15.14
C PRO A 185 65.41 0.95 -13.68
N MET A 186 65.71 2.24 -13.43
CA MET A 186 65.60 2.84 -12.10
C MET A 186 64.15 3.26 -11.82
N GLY A 187 63.38 2.43 -11.11
CA GLY A 187 62.01 2.76 -10.70
C GLY A 187 61.94 3.44 -9.32
N ASN A 188 61.74 4.75 -9.27
CA ASN A 188 61.34 5.42 -8.02
C ASN A 188 59.83 5.22 -7.78
N ALA A 189 59.46 4.55 -6.69
CA ALA A 189 58.05 4.34 -6.32
C ALA A 189 57.60 5.34 -5.24
N PHE A 190 56.53 6.10 -5.51
CA PHE A 190 55.84 6.94 -4.53
C PHE A 190 54.72 6.12 -3.86
N ARG A 191 54.70 6.07 -2.52
CA ARG A 191 53.61 5.46 -1.74
C ARG A 191 52.91 6.54 -0.92
N THR A 192 51.57 6.58 -0.98
CA THR A 192 50.72 7.39 -0.11
C THR A 192 49.54 6.57 0.39
N GLN A 193 49.08 6.81 1.62
CA GLN A 193 47.85 6.24 2.16
C GLN A 193 46.69 7.21 1.91
N VAL A 194 45.62 6.71 1.30
CA VAL A 194 44.35 7.44 1.14
C VAL A 194 43.39 6.89 2.20
N LEU A 195 43.12 7.68 3.24
CA LEU A 195 42.19 7.31 4.32
C LEU A 195 40.76 7.73 3.95
N ARG A 196 39.76 6.97 4.40
CA ARG A 196 38.35 7.43 4.39
C ARG A 196 38.21 8.64 5.32
N PRO A 197 37.23 9.55 5.10
CA PRO A 197 36.96 10.61 6.05
C PRO A 197 36.78 10.00 7.45
N PRO A 198 37.62 10.37 8.43
CA PRO A 198 37.54 9.82 9.79
C PRO A 198 36.27 10.29 10.52
N PHE A 199 35.51 11.20 9.91
CA PHE A 199 34.34 11.83 10.47
C PHE A 199 33.09 11.30 9.75
N SER A 200 32.17 10.72 10.51
CA SER A 200 30.86 10.29 10.00
C SER A 200 29.74 10.89 10.82
N ILE A 201 28.66 11.25 10.14
CA ILE A 201 27.38 11.59 10.74
C ILE A 201 26.36 10.53 10.35
N ALA A 202 25.43 10.22 11.25
CA ALA A 202 24.27 9.39 11.00
C ALA A 202 23.04 10.06 11.60
N ILE A 203 21.92 10.06 10.90
CA ILE A 203 20.63 10.53 11.42
C ILE A 203 19.65 9.35 11.42
N SER A 204 18.87 9.25 12.49
CA SER A 204 17.79 8.26 12.62
C SER A 204 16.56 8.93 13.22
N ALA A 205 15.39 8.56 12.75
CA ALA A 205 14.11 8.95 13.35
C ALA A 205 13.58 7.81 14.23
N ASP A 206 12.83 8.14 15.28
CA ASP A 206 12.08 7.14 16.05
C ASP A 206 11.02 6.43 15.19
N ARG A 207 10.41 7.17 14.26
CA ARG A 207 9.44 6.67 13.27
C ARG A 207 9.65 7.38 11.94
N THR A 208 9.61 6.64 10.84
CA THR A 208 9.70 7.17 9.47
C THR A 208 8.34 7.34 8.79
N ARG A 209 7.27 6.85 9.44
CA ARG A 209 5.87 7.07 9.04
C ARG A 209 5.14 7.69 10.22
N VAL A 210 4.65 8.90 10.03
CA VAL A 210 3.96 9.68 11.07
C VAL A 210 2.75 10.39 10.49
N THR A 211 1.81 10.75 11.35
CA THR A 211 0.65 11.54 10.96
C THR A 211 0.92 13.02 11.22
N ARG A 212 0.38 13.91 10.39
CA ARG A 212 0.47 15.35 10.64
C ARG A 212 0.00 15.69 12.06
N GLY A 213 0.79 16.52 12.74
CA GLY A 213 0.64 16.94 14.13
C GLY A 213 1.32 16.06 15.16
N GLU A 214 1.82 14.88 14.78
CA GLU A 214 2.62 14.04 15.68
C GLU A 214 4.06 14.57 15.84
N PRO A 215 4.69 14.35 17.00
CA PRO A 215 6.10 14.64 17.18
C PRO A 215 6.97 13.56 16.51
N VAL A 216 8.07 14.01 15.90
CA VAL A 216 9.12 13.16 15.33
C VAL A 216 10.42 13.43 16.10
N ARG A 217 11.03 12.38 16.63
CA ARG A 217 12.27 12.47 17.40
C ARG A 217 13.43 11.93 16.58
N PHE A 218 14.34 12.82 16.23
CA PHE A 218 15.59 12.48 15.56
C PHE A 218 16.72 12.29 16.55
N ARG A 219 17.62 11.36 16.21
CA ARG A 219 18.92 11.17 16.85
C ARG A 219 20.00 11.33 15.80
N ILE A 220 20.76 12.41 15.92
CA ILE A 220 21.92 12.73 15.09
C ILE A 220 23.17 12.24 15.82
N GLN A 221 23.92 11.31 15.24
CA GLN A 221 25.13 10.73 15.81
C GLN A 221 26.33 11.16 15.00
N LEU A 222 27.38 11.64 15.68
CA LEU A 222 28.64 12.00 15.07
C LEU A 222 29.72 11.09 15.66
N ALA A 223 30.54 10.50 14.81
CA ALA A 223 31.61 9.59 15.21
C ALA A 223 32.95 9.97 14.54
N ASN A 224 34.02 9.91 15.33
CA ASN A 224 35.39 10.00 14.85
C ASN A 224 36.01 8.60 14.80
N ASN A 225 36.06 8.02 13.60
CA ASN A 225 36.66 6.73 13.30
C ASN A 225 38.15 6.85 12.90
N GLY A 226 38.73 8.05 13.00
CA GLY A 226 40.15 8.30 12.75
C GLY A 226 41.01 8.19 14.00
N ASP A 227 42.28 8.49 13.81
CA ASP A 227 43.35 8.51 14.81
C ASP A 227 43.69 9.93 15.31
N VAL A 228 43.10 10.97 14.71
CA VAL A 228 43.30 12.39 15.06
C VAL A 228 42.00 13.00 15.60
N PRO A 229 42.04 13.86 16.65
CA PRO A 229 40.86 14.59 17.12
C PRO A 229 40.21 15.46 16.03
N VAL A 230 38.88 15.40 15.92
CA VAL A 230 38.08 16.29 15.06
C VAL A 230 37.62 17.48 15.91
N ARG A 231 38.00 18.69 15.50
CA ARG A 231 37.77 19.93 16.26
C ARG A 231 36.81 20.89 15.58
N ASN A 232 36.26 21.82 16.37
CA ASN A 232 35.36 22.88 15.92
C ASN A 232 34.17 22.36 15.09
N ILE A 233 33.55 21.28 15.58
CA ILE A 233 32.43 20.67 14.90
C ILE A 233 31.21 21.60 14.94
N LYS A 234 30.67 21.86 13.76
CA LYS A 234 29.45 22.61 13.51
C LYS A 234 28.42 21.72 12.84
N ILE A 235 27.16 21.84 13.25
CA ILE A 235 26.05 21.09 12.67
C ILE A 235 25.08 22.09 12.05
N TYR A 236 24.71 21.83 10.80
CA TYR A 236 23.73 22.57 10.03
C TYR A 236 22.60 21.64 9.63
N ASP A 237 21.41 21.95 10.10
CA ASP A 237 20.20 21.22 9.78
C ASP A 237 19.19 22.19 9.18
N THR A 238 18.72 21.89 7.96
CA THR A 238 17.62 22.60 7.33
C THR A 238 16.43 21.66 7.25
N LEU A 239 15.42 21.92 8.07
CA LEU A 239 14.22 21.11 8.13
C LEU A 239 13.43 21.22 6.81
N PRO A 240 12.96 20.10 6.25
CA PRO A 240 12.01 20.13 5.15
C PRO A 240 10.68 20.75 5.60
N SER A 241 9.88 21.25 4.65
CA SER A 241 8.60 21.95 4.96
C SER A 241 7.60 21.09 5.76
N GLY A 242 7.70 19.76 5.64
CA GLY A 242 6.94 18.80 6.44
C GLY A 242 7.22 18.80 7.93
N LEU A 243 8.32 19.42 8.38
CA LEU A 243 8.74 19.42 9.77
C LEU A 243 8.85 20.84 10.33
N HIS A 244 8.38 21.01 11.55
CA HIS A 244 8.47 22.26 12.29
C HIS A 244 9.24 22.05 13.60
N HIS A 245 10.11 23.01 13.92
CA HIS A 245 10.81 23.11 15.20
C HIS A 245 10.63 24.53 15.77
N PRO A 246 10.46 24.72 17.09
CA PRO A 246 10.20 26.04 17.69
C PRO A 246 11.25 27.13 17.39
N ARG A 247 12.50 26.73 17.15
CA ARG A 247 13.62 27.61 16.74
C ARG A 247 13.60 28.02 15.26
N GLY A 248 12.64 27.54 14.47
CA GLY A 248 12.55 27.79 13.03
C GLY A 248 13.11 26.65 12.15
N PRO A 249 13.10 26.84 10.82
CA PRO A 249 13.43 25.79 9.85
C PRO A 249 14.93 25.53 9.69
N LYS A 250 15.79 26.42 10.21
CA LYS A 250 17.25 26.26 10.17
C LYS A 250 17.77 26.12 11.59
N ILE A 251 18.37 24.98 11.88
CA ILE A 251 18.91 24.64 13.18
C ILE A 251 20.43 24.52 13.04
N GLY A 252 21.14 25.43 13.71
CA GLY A 252 22.60 25.41 13.78
C GLY A 252 23.08 25.02 15.19
N VAL A 253 24.16 24.25 15.25
CA VAL A 253 24.98 24.07 16.46
C VAL A 253 26.38 24.55 16.11
N GLU A 254 26.74 25.78 16.49
CA GLU A 254 28.05 26.38 16.19
C GLU A 254 29.20 25.77 17.00
N HIS A 255 28.89 25.17 18.16
CA HIS A 255 29.87 24.59 19.06
C HIS A 255 29.39 23.22 19.59
N PHE A 256 29.57 22.17 18.79
CA PHE A 256 29.27 20.80 19.23
C PHE A 256 30.38 20.23 20.17
N GLY A 257 31.56 20.86 20.13
CA GLY A 257 32.77 20.43 20.82
C GLY A 257 33.61 19.48 19.96
N ASP A 258 34.71 19.00 20.54
CA ASP A 258 35.64 18.11 19.86
C ASP A 258 35.19 16.64 19.97
N LEU A 259 35.60 15.82 19.00
CA LEU A 259 35.50 14.37 19.04
C LEU A 259 36.89 13.74 19.01
N LEU A 260 37.28 13.09 20.10
CA LEU A 260 38.53 12.34 20.19
C LEU A 260 38.49 11.06 19.31
N PRO A 261 39.64 10.47 18.97
CA PRO A 261 39.71 9.20 18.25
C PRO A 261 38.83 8.11 18.88
N GLY A 262 37.98 7.46 18.09
CA GLY A 262 37.03 6.45 18.50
C GLY A 262 35.76 6.97 19.22
N GLN A 263 35.66 8.28 19.46
CA GLN A 263 34.52 8.85 20.19
C GLN A 263 33.29 8.99 19.31
N THR A 264 32.13 8.65 19.88
CA THR A 264 30.80 8.91 19.29
C THR A 264 29.97 9.75 20.25
N ARG A 265 29.26 10.76 19.73
CA ARG A 265 28.32 11.59 20.50
C ARG A 265 27.01 11.76 19.74
N SER A 266 25.92 11.88 20.49
CA SER A 266 24.56 11.99 19.94
C SER A 266 23.91 13.31 20.33
N LEU A 267 23.14 13.89 19.42
CA LEU A 267 22.30 15.07 19.60
C LEU A 267 20.83 14.68 19.34
N PRO A 268 19.93 14.85 20.33
CA PRO A 268 18.50 14.70 20.09
C PRO A 268 17.94 15.95 19.40
N LEU A 269 16.97 15.74 18.51
CA LEU A 269 16.21 16.81 17.86
C LEU A 269 14.74 16.40 17.82
N GLU A 270 13.87 17.19 18.45
CA GLU A 270 12.42 16.96 18.45
C GLU A 270 11.72 17.95 17.52
N THR A 271 10.90 17.44 16.61
CA THR A 271 10.14 18.24 15.63
C THR A 271 8.67 17.82 15.63
N ILE A 272 7.81 18.59 14.96
CA ILE A 272 6.39 18.28 14.77
C ILE A 272 6.12 18.18 13.27
N ALA A 273 5.40 17.14 12.85
CA ALA A 273 4.92 16.99 11.48
C ALA A 273 3.84 18.03 11.17
N VAL A 274 4.01 18.84 10.12
CA VAL A 274 3.09 19.95 9.80
C VAL A 274 2.53 19.93 8.38
N GLU A 275 3.13 19.17 7.47
CA GLU A 275 2.67 19.01 6.07
C GLU A 275 2.72 17.52 5.71
N SER A 276 1.72 17.03 4.96
CA SER A 276 1.69 15.65 4.48
C SER A 276 2.48 15.50 3.18
N GLY A 277 3.08 14.33 2.98
CA GLY A 277 3.96 14.06 1.84
C GLY A 277 5.15 13.19 2.20
N THR A 278 6.05 13.02 1.23
CA THR A 278 7.35 12.38 1.44
C THR A 278 8.42 13.47 1.52
N PHE A 279 9.21 13.45 2.58
CA PHE A 279 10.21 14.48 2.87
C PHE A 279 11.59 13.85 3.06
N HIS A 280 12.59 14.49 2.48
CA HIS A 280 13.99 14.15 2.67
C HIS A 280 14.61 15.10 3.69
N HIS A 281 15.05 14.58 4.84
CA HIS A 281 15.68 15.37 5.89
C HIS A 281 17.18 15.11 5.89
N GLU A 282 17.97 16.06 5.41
CA GLU A 282 19.44 16.01 5.38
C GLU A 282 20.04 16.92 6.47
N VAL A 283 21.05 16.40 7.17
CA VAL A 283 21.87 17.14 8.13
C VAL A 283 23.32 17.14 7.65
N LEU A 284 23.95 18.31 7.70
CA LEU A 284 25.35 18.52 7.38
C LEU A 284 26.12 18.80 8.68
N ALA A 285 27.30 18.19 8.80
CA ALA A 285 28.27 18.61 9.80
C ALA A 285 29.59 18.99 9.14
N GLN A 286 30.20 20.06 9.63
CA GLN A 286 31.48 20.59 9.19
C GLN A 286 32.44 20.66 10.38
N ALA A 287 33.72 20.40 10.14
CA ALA A 287 34.78 20.50 11.13
C ALA A 287 36.02 21.18 10.53
N ASP A 288 37.05 21.40 11.36
CA ASP A 288 38.32 21.97 10.92
C ASP A 288 38.91 21.23 9.71
N ARG A 289 39.73 21.94 8.94
CA ARG A 289 40.42 21.43 7.72
C ARG A 289 39.46 21.02 6.60
N GLY A 290 38.23 21.55 6.61
CA GLY A 290 37.24 21.34 5.54
C GLY A 290 36.65 19.93 5.54
N VAL A 291 36.67 19.24 6.68
CA VAL A 291 36.05 17.91 6.81
C VAL A 291 34.54 18.10 6.91
N GLU A 292 33.81 17.50 5.98
CA GLU A 292 32.35 17.54 5.93
C GLU A 292 31.78 16.13 5.93
N ALA A 293 30.64 15.95 6.59
CA ALA A 293 29.85 14.73 6.51
C ALA A 293 28.37 15.08 6.44
N LYS A 294 27.62 14.29 5.67
CA LYS A 294 26.17 14.42 5.50
C LYS A 294 25.48 13.12 5.85
N ALA A 295 24.30 13.22 6.42
CA ALA A 295 23.40 12.09 6.59
C ALA A 295 21.98 12.55 6.34
N ALA A 296 21.17 11.65 5.80
CA ALA A 296 19.79 11.93 5.54
C ALA A 296 18.89 10.78 5.97
N VAL A 297 17.62 11.11 6.21
CA VAL A 297 16.55 10.16 6.48
C VAL A 297 15.30 10.60 5.73
N ASP A 298 14.59 9.65 5.14
CA ASP A 298 13.32 9.90 4.47
C ASP A 298 12.16 9.66 5.44
N LEU A 299 11.17 10.56 5.38
CA LEU A 299 9.95 10.49 6.17
C LEU A 299 8.72 10.53 5.28
N VAL A 300 7.69 9.78 5.67
CA VAL A 300 6.36 9.84 5.07
C VAL A 300 5.39 10.37 6.12
N ILE A 301 4.81 11.54 5.84
CA ILE A 301 3.82 12.18 6.70
C ILE A 301 2.45 12.03 6.06
N THR A 302 1.50 11.39 6.76
CA THR A 302 0.14 11.18 6.27
C THR A 302 -0.83 12.21 6.86
N GLU A 303 -1.93 12.47 6.15
CA GLU A 303 -3.06 13.23 6.69
C GLU A 303 -3.69 12.50 7.88
N PRO A 304 -4.13 13.22 8.94
CA PRO A 304 -4.90 12.63 10.02
C PRO A 304 -6.30 12.31 9.52
N ASN A 305 -6.93 11.25 10.06
CA ASN A 305 -8.29 10.90 9.69
C ASN A 305 -9.13 10.61 10.93
N LEU A 306 -10.43 10.90 10.85
CA LEU A 306 -11.41 10.49 11.84
C LEU A 306 -11.94 9.09 11.50
N SER A 307 -12.34 8.36 12.52
CA SER A 307 -13.09 7.12 12.37
C SER A 307 -14.57 7.40 12.59
N LEU A 308 -15.40 6.92 11.67
CA LEU A 308 -16.85 7.02 11.76
C LEU A 308 -17.45 5.63 11.65
N ARG A 309 -18.33 5.28 12.59
CA ARG A 309 -19.01 3.98 12.64
C ARG A 309 -20.49 4.17 12.87
N MET A 310 -21.30 3.45 12.11
CA MET A 310 -22.74 3.36 12.30
C MET A 310 -23.09 1.94 12.73
N ASP A 311 -23.91 1.82 13.76
CA ASP A 311 -24.45 0.56 14.26
C ASP A 311 -25.98 0.64 14.27
N GLY A 312 -26.64 -0.42 13.83
CA GLY A 312 -28.09 -0.54 13.81
C GLY A 312 -28.53 -1.88 13.23
N PRO A 313 -29.83 -2.17 13.18
CA PRO A 313 -30.34 -3.39 12.57
C PRO A 313 -30.12 -3.39 11.06
N ASP A 314 -29.83 -4.56 10.49
CA ASP A 314 -29.74 -4.75 9.03
C ASP A 314 -31.12 -4.90 8.39
N THR A 315 -32.12 -5.36 9.15
CA THR A 315 -33.47 -5.63 8.66
C THR A 315 -34.52 -5.06 9.59
N THR A 316 -35.62 -4.57 9.04
CA THR A 316 -36.81 -4.17 9.80
C THR A 316 -38.09 -4.47 9.02
N ALA A 317 -39.24 -4.48 9.68
CA ALA A 317 -40.52 -4.40 9.00
C ALA A 317 -40.90 -2.92 8.79
N THR A 318 -41.67 -2.61 7.75
CA THR A 318 -42.27 -1.29 7.58
C THR A 318 -43.10 -0.91 8.81
N GLN A 319 -43.20 0.40 9.05
CA GLN A 319 -43.90 1.01 10.19
C GLN A 319 -43.32 0.68 11.58
N ARG A 320 -42.25 -0.10 11.70
CA ARG A 320 -41.54 -0.30 12.97
C ARG A 320 -40.46 0.75 13.19
N GLU A 321 -40.35 1.20 14.43
CA GLU A 321 -39.26 2.06 14.86
C GLU A 321 -37.98 1.25 15.06
N VAL A 322 -36.85 1.80 14.63
CA VAL A 322 -35.52 1.18 14.73
C VAL A 322 -34.51 2.20 15.24
N ASP A 323 -33.70 1.78 16.21
CA ASP A 323 -32.65 2.58 16.80
C ASP A 323 -31.32 2.40 16.07
N PHE A 324 -30.61 3.51 15.88
CA PHE A 324 -29.27 3.57 15.32
C PHE A 324 -28.33 4.35 16.24
N HIS A 325 -27.05 4.01 16.14
CA HIS A 325 -25.96 4.67 16.85
C HIS A 325 -24.90 5.10 15.84
N LEU A 326 -24.42 6.33 15.97
CA LEU A 326 -23.34 6.86 15.15
C LEU A 326 -22.23 7.33 16.08
N GLU A 327 -21.05 6.73 15.93
CA GLU A 327 -19.87 7.02 16.73
C GLU A 327 -18.78 7.63 15.85
N VAL A 328 -18.34 8.82 16.22
CA VAL A 328 -17.14 9.47 15.69
C VAL A 328 -16.01 9.36 16.70
N ALA A 329 -14.84 8.95 16.25
CA ALA A 329 -13.63 8.87 17.06
C ALA A 329 -12.46 9.58 16.37
N ASN A 330 -11.62 10.24 17.16
CA ASN A 330 -10.40 10.87 16.71
C ASN A 330 -9.17 10.04 17.13
N PRO A 331 -8.66 9.15 16.27
CA PRO A 331 -7.44 8.39 16.57
C PRO A 331 -6.15 9.22 16.43
N ALA A 332 -6.20 10.43 15.87
CA ALA A 332 -5.03 11.25 15.62
C ALA A 332 -4.61 12.08 16.85
N ALA A 333 -3.38 12.59 16.82
CA ALA A 333 -2.84 13.46 17.86
C ALA A 333 -3.37 14.91 17.80
N LEU A 334 -3.87 15.35 16.64
CA LEU A 334 -4.46 16.68 16.47
C LEU A 334 -5.90 16.71 16.98
N THR A 335 -6.31 17.81 17.59
CA THR A 335 -7.73 18.08 17.88
C THR A 335 -8.48 18.38 16.59
N ALA A 336 -9.58 17.67 16.34
CA ALA A 336 -10.50 17.97 15.26
C ALA A 336 -11.43 19.13 15.65
N LYS A 337 -11.49 20.16 14.82
CA LYS A 337 -12.22 21.40 15.09
C LYS A 337 -13.51 21.50 14.28
N GLU A 338 -14.51 22.14 14.87
CA GLU A 338 -15.82 22.38 14.24
C GLU A 338 -16.45 21.08 13.71
N VAL A 339 -16.51 20.06 14.57
CA VAL A 339 -16.97 18.73 14.19
C VAL A 339 -18.47 18.74 13.93
N ARG A 340 -18.85 18.47 12.68
CA ARG A 340 -20.25 18.36 12.25
C ARG A 340 -20.52 16.96 11.73
N LEU A 341 -21.49 16.30 12.33
CA LEU A 341 -21.94 14.97 11.94
C LEU A 341 -23.24 15.09 11.16
N VAL A 342 -23.31 14.49 9.97
CA VAL A 342 -24.45 14.55 9.07
C VAL A 342 -24.88 13.14 8.72
N GLN A 343 -26.14 12.81 8.94
CA GLN A 343 -26.76 11.55 8.54
C GLN A 343 -27.77 11.84 7.42
N ALA A 344 -27.50 11.36 6.21
CA ALA A 344 -28.46 11.39 5.13
C ALA A 344 -29.49 10.26 5.28
N LEU A 345 -30.77 10.60 5.15
CA LEU A 345 -31.88 9.67 5.31
C LEU A 345 -32.65 9.50 3.99
N PRO A 346 -33.09 8.29 3.62
CA PRO A 346 -33.98 8.10 2.48
C PRO A 346 -35.29 8.87 2.65
N PRO A 347 -35.92 9.39 1.57
CA PRO A 347 -37.14 10.22 1.67
C PRO A 347 -38.36 9.53 2.32
N THR A 348 -38.39 8.20 2.33
CA THR A 348 -39.49 7.38 2.88
C THR A 348 -39.37 7.15 4.39
N PHE A 349 -38.36 7.73 5.04
CA PHE A 349 -38.06 7.52 6.45
C PHE A 349 -38.56 8.69 7.30
N GLU A 350 -39.30 8.37 8.35
CA GLU A 350 -39.69 9.30 9.39
C GLU A 350 -38.64 9.30 10.52
N VAL A 351 -38.21 10.49 10.95
CA VAL A 351 -37.40 10.64 12.16
C VAL A 351 -38.31 10.65 13.37
N VAL A 352 -38.26 9.60 14.18
CA VAL A 352 -39.06 9.48 15.41
C VAL A 352 -38.41 10.25 16.55
N SER A 353 -37.10 10.10 16.72
CA SER A 353 -36.34 10.83 17.73
C SER A 353 -34.85 10.87 17.38
N ALA A 354 -34.13 11.82 17.95
CA ALA A 354 -32.68 11.91 17.85
C ALA A 354 -32.10 12.44 19.18
N SER A 355 -30.84 12.12 19.45
CA SER A 355 -30.15 12.60 20.64
C SER A 355 -30.07 14.12 20.66
N THR A 356 -29.93 14.68 21.86
CA THR A 356 -29.86 16.13 22.09
C THR A 356 -28.84 16.80 21.17
N GLY A 357 -29.22 17.93 20.57
CA GLY A 357 -28.37 18.69 19.64
C GLY A 357 -28.53 18.30 18.16
N ALA A 358 -29.34 17.29 17.84
CA ALA A 358 -29.74 17.00 16.47
C ALA A 358 -30.67 18.08 15.91
N VAL A 359 -30.43 18.50 14.68
CA VAL A 359 -31.34 19.33 13.89
C VAL A 359 -31.71 18.55 12.63
N PHE A 360 -33.00 18.35 12.40
CA PHE A 360 -33.50 17.72 11.17
C PHE A 360 -33.71 18.78 10.08
N ASP A 361 -33.01 18.61 8.97
CA ASP A 361 -33.19 19.39 7.75
C ASP A 361 -34.17 18.66 6.83
N SER A 362 -35.40 19.18 6.70
CA SER A 362 -36.44 18.58 5.88
C SER A 362 -36.24 18.79 4.38
N ILE A 363 -35.43 19.77 3.97
CA ILE A 363 -35.15 20.05 2.55
C ILE A 363 -34.16 19.02 2.02
N HIS A 364 -33.10 18.76 2.78
CA HIS A 364 -32.06 17.79 2.42
C HIS A 364 -32.30 16.39 2.97
N HIS A 365 -33.35 16.23 3.79
CA HIS A 365 -33.70 14.98 4.46
C HIS A 365 -32.54 14.39 5.27
N THR A 366 -31.93 15.23 6.11
CA THR A 366 -30.73 14.87 6.89
C THR A 366 -30.86 15.23 8.36
N LEU A 367 -30.24 14.42 9.24
CA LEU A 367 -29.99 14.79 10.62
C LEU A 367 -28.58 15.37 10.76
N VAL A 368 -28.48 16.53 11.40
CA VAL A 368 -27.22 17.24 11.60
C VAL A 368 -26.96 17.44 13.09
N TRP A 369 -25.79 17.02 13.56
CA TRP A 369 -25.28 17.34 14.89
C TRP A 369 -24.05 18.24 14.77
N SER A 370 -24.06 19.37 15.48
CA SER A 370 -22.88 20.20 15.69
C SER A 370 -22.26 19.82 17.03
N LEU A 371 -21.12 19.16 16.98
CA LEU A 371 -20.39 18.69 18.16
C LEU A 371 -19.32 19.71 18.56
N THR A 372 -18.86 19.62 19.80
CA THR A 372 -17.65 20.35 20.23
C THR A 372 -16.41 19.78 19.55
N ASP A 373 -15.30 20.51 19.63
CA ASP A 373 -13.99 20.01 19.21
C ASP A 373 -13.70 18.63 19.83
N LEU A 374 -13.16 17.73 19.02
CA LEU A 374 -12.88 16.35 19.40
C LEU A 374 -11.37 16.17 19.57
N GLY A 375 -10.91 16.12 20.82
CA GLY A 375 -9.49 15.98 21.17
C GLY A 375 -8.90 14.62 20.79
N ALA A 376 -7.58 14.50 20.88
CA ALA A 376 -6.86 13.27 20.57
C ALA A 376 -7.35 12.08 21.41
N GLY A 377 -7.66 10.96 20.75
CA GLY A 377 -8.18 9.75 21.37
C GLY A 377 -9.64 9.83 21.87
N GLN A 378 -10.29 10.99 21.73
CA GLN A 378 -11.68 11.16 22.16
C GLN A 378 -12.65 10.56 21.15
N ARG A 379 -13.85 10.23 21.65
CA ARG A 379 -14.96 9.68 20.88
C ARG A 379 -16.27 10.28 21.36
N HIS A 380 -17.20 10.46 20.43
CA HIS A 380 -18.54 10.95 20.70
C HIS A 380 -19.55 10.04 20.00
N ARG A 381 -20.63 9.69 20.70
CA ARG A 381 -21.68 8.82 20.20
C ARG A 381 -23.03 9.53 20.26
N VAL A 382 -23.73 9.54 19.13
CA VAL A 382 -25.10 10.04 19.01
C VAL A 382 -26.04 8.89 18.66
N THR A 383 -27.33 9.09 18.92
CA THR A 383 -28.36 8.08 18.65
C THR A 383 -29.51 8.72 17.90
N PHE A 384 -30.15 7.96 17.01
CA PHE A 384 -31.36 8.38 16.33
C PHE A 384 -32.27 7.19 16.07
N ARG A 385 -33.56 7.45 16.01
CA ARG A 385 -34.59 6.45 15.78
C ARG A 385 -35.38 6.81 14.54
N LEU A 386 -35.52 5.84 13.66
CA LEU A 386 -36.18 5.99 12.37
C LEU A 386 -37.36 5.03 12.25
N LYS A 387 -38.28 5.35 11.37
CA LYS A 387 -39.37 4.48 10.94
C LYS A 387 -39.47 4.53 9.42
N ALA A 388 -39.38 3.36 8.77
CA ALA A 388 -39.51 3.26 7.32
C ALA A 388 -40.98 3.04 6.93
N HIS A 389 -41.50 3.82 6.00
CA HIS A 389 -42.87 3.65 5.49
C HIS A 389 -42.97 2.75 4.27
N GLU A 390 -41.87 2.59 3.53
CA GLU A 390 -41.83 1.75 2.32
C GLU A 390 -40.80 0.63 2.45
N GLY A 391 -41.12 -0.52 1.87
CA GLY A 391 -40.19 -1.64 1.78
C GLY A 391 -39.09 -1.40 0.75
N GLY A 392 -37.92 -2.00 0.95
CA GLY A 392 -36.78 -1.89 0.05
C GLY A 392 -35.43 -1.97 0.75
N ASP A 393 -34.37 -1.86 -0.04
CA ASP A 393 -32.98 -1.82 0.41
C ASP A 393 -32.51 -0.37 0.44
N TRP A 394 -32.34 0.17 1.64
CA TRP A 394 -32.14 1.59 1.84
C TRP A 394 -30.73 1.90 2.36
N PRO A 395 -29.78 2.33 1.51
CA PRO A 395 -28.48 2.78 1.95
C PRO A 395 -28.61 4.15 2.62
N MET A 396 -28.12 4.26 3.86
CA MET A 396 -28.05 5.50 4.62
C MET A 396 -26.58 5.85 4.86
N THR A 397 -26.16 7.03 4.42
CA THR A 397 -24.76 7.47 4.52
C THR A 397 -24.63 8.55 5.57
N ALA A 398 -23.74 8.33 6.53
CA ALA A 398 -23.27 9.36 7.43
C ALA A 398 -21.92 9.91 7.01
N ALA A 399 -21.70 11.18 7.30
CA ALA A 399 -20.46 11.88 7.09
C ALA A 399 -20.08 12.70 8.32
N VAL A 400 -18.80 12.75 8.65
CA VAL A 400 -18.23 13.73 9.58
C VAL A 400 -17.40 14.75 8.81
N LEU A 401 -17.77 16.01 8.98
CA LEU A 401 -17.11 17.17 8.41
C LEU A 401 -16.39 17.92 9.53
N THR A 402 -15.21 18.44 9.24
CA THR A 402 -14.42 19.23 10.17
C THR A 402 -13.67 20.32 9.42
N GLN A 403 -13.11 21.27 10.17
CA GLN A 403 -12.29 22.33 9.57
C GLN A 403 -10.91 21.83 9.10
N ASN A 404 -10.31 20.87 9.82
CA ASN A 404 -8.88 20.56 9.72
C ASN A 404 -8.55 19.07 9.49
N PHE A 405 -9.56 18.21 9.36
CA PHE A 405 -9.43 16.81 8.95
C PHE A 405 -10.19 16.59 7.64
N PRO A 406 -9.74 15.65 6.79
CA PRO A 406 -10.54 15.16 5.67
C PRO A 406 -11.90 14.63 6.14
N GLU A 407 -12.88 14.67 5.25
CA GLU A 407 -14.20 14.08 5.51
C GLU A 407 -14.09 12.55 5.65
N ALA A 408 -14.75 11.99 6.67
CA ALA A 408 -14.92 10.55 6.80
C ALA A 408 -16.39 10.17 6.64
N ARG A 409 -16.66 9.06 5.95
CA ARG A 409 -18.01 8.57 5.63
C ARG A 409 -18.19 7.13 6.04
N VAL A 410 -19.42 6.75 6.36
CA VAL A 410 -19.86 5.37 6.58
C VAL A 410 -21.24 5.18 6.01
N THR A 411 -21.50 4.03 5.40
CA THR A 411 -22.81 3.67 4.86
C THR A 411 -23.31 2.40 5.53
N HIS A 412 -24.56 2.44 5.99
CA HIS A 412 -25.30 1.29 6.49
C HIS A 412 -26.49 1.05 5.58
N THR A 413 -26.86 -0.20 5.30
CA THR A 413 -28.03 -0.52 4.47
C THR A 413 -29.09 -1.16 5.36
N LEU A 414 -30.28 -0.56 5.39
CA LEU A 414 -31.43 -1.11 6.09
C LEU A 414 -32.38 -1.77 5.08
N HIS A 415 -32.64 -3.06 5.28
CA HIS A 415 -33.60 -3.85 4.52
C HIS A 415 -34.98 -3.77 5.17
N ALA A 416 -35.86 -2.91 4.63
CA ALA A 416 -37.23 -2.77 5.11
C ALA A 416 -38.15 -3.77 4.40
N GLN A 417 -38.77 -4.66 5.17
CA GLN A 417 -39.72 -5.66 4.69
C GLN A 417 -41.13 -5.10 4.79
N ALA A 418 -41.76 -4.94 3.63
CA ALA A 418 -43.17 -4.60 3.55
C ALA A 418 -44.02 -5.87 3.44
N THR A 419 -45.23 -5.84 4.01
CA THR A 419 -46.20 -6.95 3.92
C THR A 419 -47.52 -6.46 3.36
N ALA A 420 -48.14 -7.23 2.47
CA ALA A 420 -49.51 -6.99 2.02
C ALA A 420 -50.49 -7.59 3.03
N ILE A 421 -51.61 -6.91 3.27
CA ILE A 421 -52.65 -7.34 4.21
C ILE A 421 -53.99 -7.15 3.53
N LEU A 422 -54.58 -8.24 3.02
CA LEU A 422 -55.86 -8.18 2.33
C LEU A 422 -57.03 -8.19 3.32
N GLN A 423 -57.97 -7.28 3.14
CA GLN A 423 -59.22 -7.20 3.87
C GLN A 423 -60.40 -7.20 2.89
N LEU A 424 -61.46 -7.93 3.25
CA LEU A 424 -62.65 -8.11 2.43
C LEU A 424 -63.89 -7.62 3.19
N GLU A 425 -64.65 -6.71 2.57
CA GLU A 425 -65.94 -6.25 3.05
C GLU A 425 -67.01 -6.56 2.00
N VAL A 426 -68.13 -7.12 2.43
CA VAL A 426 -69.19 -7.61 1.54
C VAL A 426 -70.53 -7.11 2.06
N HIS A 427 -71.28 -6.41 1.20
CA HIS A 427 -72.57 -5.83 1.54
C HIS A 427 -73.55 -6.00 0.38
N ALA A 428 -74.76 -6.48 0.66
CA ALA A 428 -75.86 -6.42 -0.30
C ALA A 428 -76.68 -5.14 -0.04
N ARG A 429 -77.14 -4.48 -1.11
CA ARG A 429 -78.01 -3.31 -0.97
C ARG A 429 -79.30 -3.66 -0.22
N GLU A 430 -79.89 -4.79 -0.58
CA GLU A 430 -81.06 -5.39 0.06
C GLU A 430 -80.77 -6.88 0.30
N GLU A 431 -80.86 -7.32 1.56
CA GLU A 431 -80.64 -8.71 2.00
C GLU A 431 -81.95 -9.52 2.06
N ARG A 432 -83.09 -8.84 1.95
CA ARG A 432 -84.43 -9.41 1.88
C ARG A 432 -85.10 -8.97 0.60
N LEU A 433 -85.37 -9.91 -0.30
CA LEU A 433 -85.94 -9.66 -1.62
C LEU A 433 -87.26 -10.40 -1.80
N ALA A 434 -88.15 -9.92 -2.66
CA ALA A 434 -89.19 -10.77 -3.26
C ALA A 434 -88.64 -11.48 -4.50
N VAL A 435 -89.32 -12.55 -4.93
CA VAL A 435 -89.04 -13.18 -6.23
C VAL A 435 -89.28 -12.15 -7.35
N GLY A 436 -88.28 -11.98 -8.23
CA GLY A 436 -88.29 -11.02 -9.34
C GLY A 436 -87.58 -9.70 -9.06
N ASP A 437 -87.41 -9.32 -7.78
CA ASP A 437 -86.71 -8.10 -7.39
C ASP A 437 -85.21 -8.21 -7.66
N GLU A 438 -84.55 -7.07 -7.85
CA GLU A 438 -83.10 -7.00 -8.09
C GLU A 438 -82.38 -6.34 -6.91
N THR A 439 -81.17 -6.82 -6.64
CA THR A 439 -80.26 -6.23 -5.67
C THR A 439 -78.84 -6.32 -6.19
N ILE A 440 -77.93 -5.59 -5.55
CA ILE A 440 -76.53 -5.56 -5.90
C ILE A 440 -75.70 -5.93 -4.68
N CYS A 441 -74.85 -6.94 -4.82
CA CYS A 441 -73.81 -7.25 -3.85
C CYS A 441 -72.56 -6.45 -4.20
N ARG A 442 -72.15 -5.54 -3.30
CA ARG A 442 -70.88 -4.81 -3.39
C ARG A 442 -69.84 -5.48 -2.52
N ILE A 443 -68.66 -5.68 -3.10
CA ILE A 443 -67.52 -6.34 -2.48
C ILE A 443 -66.35 -5.38 -2.55
N HIS A 444 -65.94 -4.85 -1.41
CA HIS A 444 -64.77 -3.98 -1.29
C HIS A 444 -63.56 -4.82 -0.87
N VAL A 445 -62.50 -4.75 -1.65
CA VAL A 445 -61.22 -5.41 -1.38
C VAL A 445 -60.20 -4.32 -1.08
N PHE A 446 -59.60 -4.40 0.10
CA PHE A 446 -58.56 -3.47 0.54
C PHE A 446 -57.23 -4.20 0.68
N ASN A 447 -56.14 -3.55 0.29
CA ASN A 447 -54.81 -3.88 0.78
C ASN A 447 -54.44 -2.89 1.88
N LYS A 448 -54.53 -3.30 3.15
CA LYS A 448 -54.14 -2.47 4.30
C LYS A 448 -52.65 -2.55 4.61
N GLY A 449 -51.89 -3.34 3.87
CA GLY A 449 -50.45 -3.50 4.04
C GLY A 449 -49.62 -2.49 3.24
N ASP A 450 -48.34 -2.40 3.59
CA ASP A 450 -47.36 -1.50 2.95
C ASP A 450 -46.69 -2.12 1.71
N ALA A 451 -47.01 -3.37 1.35
CA ALA A 451 -46.53 -4.01 0.11
C ALA A 451 -47.66 -4.15 -0.91
N PRO A 452 -47.38 -4.04 -2.22
CA PRO A 452 -48.35 -4.39 -3.25
C PRO A 452 -48.67 -5.89 -3.20
N CYS A 453 -49.89 -6.24 -3.60
CA CYS A 453 -50.36 -7.61 -3.67
C CYS A 453 -50.64 -7.99 -5.13
N VAL A 454 -49.99 -9.03 -5.64
CA VAL A 454 -50.13 -9.48 -7.02
C VAL A 454 -51.09 -10.67 -7.16
N GLY A 455 -51.71 -10.79 -8.34
CA GLY A 455 -52.58 -11.93 -8.66
C GLY A 455 -53.86 -11.99 -7.80
N VAL A 456 -54.43 -10.84 -7.45
CA VAL A 456 -55.63 -10.77 -6.62
C VAL A 456 -56.82 -11.31 -7.40
N GLN A 457 -57.40 -12.42 -6.96
CA GLN A 457 -58.50 -13.11 -7.62
C GLN A 457 -59.71 -13.20 -6.68
N LEU A 458 -60.86 -12.73 -7.17
CA LEU A 458 -62.12 -12.75 -6.46
C LEU A 458 -63.07 -13.79 -7.07
N SER A 459 -63.71 -14.58 -6.23
CA SER A 459 -64.80 -15.46 -6.61
C SER A 459 -65.95 -15.38 -5.60
N ALA A 460 -67.18 -15.54 -6.09
CA ALA A 460 -68.36 -15.59 -5.26
C ALA A 460 -69.24 -16.78 -5.66
N VAL A 461 -69.86 -17.40 -4.66
CA VAL A 461 -70.87 -18.45 -4.85
C VAL A 461 -72.16 -17.96 -4.20
N LEU A 462 -73.20 -17.86 -5.01
CA LEU A 462 -74.52 -17.39 -4.61
C LEU A 462 -75.44 -18.59 -4.31
N PRO A 463 -76.42 -18.46 -3.41
CA PRO A 463 -77.39 -19.53 -3.15
C PRO A 463 -78.47 -19.56 -4.24
N ASP A 464 -79.02 -20.74 -4.54
CA ASP A 464 -80.05 -20.97 -5.59
C ASP A 464 -81.31 -20.09 -5.49
N ALA A 465 -81.50 -19.37 -4.37
CA ALA A 465 -82.56 -18.40 -4.19
C ALA A 465 -82.39 -17.14 -5.06
N VAL A 466 -81.16 -16.80 -5.48
CA VAL A 466 -80.86 -15.60 -6.29
C VAL A 466 -80.05 -15.99 -7.52
N LEU A 467 -80.27 -15.29 -8.63
CA LEU A 467 -79.56 -15.50 -9.90
C LEU A 467 -78.68 -14.29 -10.22
N PRO A 468 -77.35 -14.43 -10.28
CA PRO A 468 -76.48 -13.36 -10.76
C PRO A 468 -76.64 -13.21 -12.28
N PHE A 469 -76.75 -11.98 -12.77
CA PHE A 469 -76.87 -11.71 -14.22
C PHE A 469 -75.80 -10.77 -14.75
N GLN A 470 -75.05 -10.12 -13.86
CA GLN A 470 -73.94 -9.25 -14.23
C GLN A 470 -72.82 -9.32 -13.18
N ALA A 471 -71.59 -9.04 -13.62
CA ALA A 471 -70.41 -9.02 -12.77
C ALA A 471 -69.51 -7.85 -13.22
N GLU A 472 -69.52 -6.78 -12.45
CA GLU A 472 -68.79 -5.55 -12.71
C GLU A 472 -67.63 -5.41 -11.71
N GLY A 473 -66.50 -4.86 -12.16
CA GLY A 473 -65.33 -4.69 -11.31
C GLY A 473 -64.10 -4.23 -12.11
N PRO A 474 -62.95 -4.07 -11.45
CA PRO A 474 -61.68 -3.68 -12.09
C PRO A 474 -61.13 -4.74 -13.07
N SER A 475 -61.63 -5.97 -13.02
CA SER A 475 -61.26 -7.05 -13.94
C SER A 475 -62.50 -7.72 -14.52
N LYS A 476 -62.34 -8.41 -15.66
CA LYS A 476 -63.47 -9.04 -16.37
C LYS A 476 -64.12 -10.13 -15.52
N GLY A 477 -65.42 -10.02 -15.27
CA GLY A 477 -66.24 -11.04 -14.61
C GLY A 477 -66.76 -12.12 -15.57
N GLN A 478 -66.90 -13.33 -15.07
CA GLN A 478 -67.54 -14.48 -15.72
C GLN A 478 -68.56 -15.07 -14.77
N ILE A 479 -69.73 -15.43 -15.30
CA ILE A 479 -70.83 -16.02 -14.54
C ILE A 479 -71.10 -17.41 -15.12
N GLU A 480 -70.98 -18.42 -14.27
CA GLU A 480 -71.30 -19.81 -14.57
C GLU A 480 -72.32 -20.29 -13.53
N ASN A 481 -73.60 -20.30 -13.89
CA ASN A 481 -74.72 -20.57 -12.98
C ASN A 481 -74.68 -19.64 -11.75
N GLN A 482 -74.49 -20.23 -10.57
CA GLN A 482 -74.44 -19.55 -9.28
C GLN A 482 -73.03 -19.09 -8.87
N GLN A 483 -72.03 -19.38 -9.71
CA GLN A 483 -70.65 -19.01 -9.45
C GLN A 483 -70.24 -17.80 -10.30
N VAL A 484 -69.74 -16.77 -9.63
CA VAL A 484 -69.16 -15.59 -10.27
C VAL A 484 -67.65 -15.62 -10.03
N ARG A 485 -66.86 -15.52 -11.09
CA ARG A 485 -65.39 -15.45 -11.01
C ARG A 485 -64.90 -14.24 -11.77
N PHE A 486 -64.01 -13.48 -11.15
CA PHE A 486 -63.32 -12.38 -11.81
C PHE A 486 -61.94 -12.85 -12.27
N ALA A 487 -61.50 -12.35 -13.43
CA ALA A 487 -60.13 -12.54 -13.89
C ALA A 487 -59.15 -11.98 -12.85
N PRO A 488 -57.94 -12.56 -12.68
CA PRO A 488 -56.96 -12.05 -11.74
C PRO A 488 -56.62 -10.58 -12.02
N LEU A 489 -56.68 -9.74 -10.99
CA LEU A 489 -56.15 -8.39 -11.01
C LEU A 489 -54.62 -8.49 -10.87
N ALA A 490 -53.88 -7.91 -11.82
CA ALA A 490 -52.42 -8.05 -11.89
C ALA A 490 -51.74 -7.60 -10.58
N GLN A 491 -52.17 -6.45 -10.05
CA GLN A 491 -51.65 -5.87 -8.82
C GLN A 491 -52.71 -5.00 -8.14
N LEU A 492 -52.75 -5.08 -6.81
CA LEU A 492 -53.39 -4.13 -5.92
C LEU A 492 -52.29 -3.44 -5.11
N ASP A 493 -52.12 -2.13 -5.31
CA ASP A 493 -51.04 -1.35 -4.67
C ASP A 493 -51.10 -1.37 -3.14
N ALA A 494 -49.99 -1.03 -2.49
CA ALA A 494 -49.96 -0.79 -1.05
C ALA A 494 -50.99 0.28 -0.68
N HIS A 495 -51.76 0.05 0.39
CA HIS A 495 -52.88 0.91 0.81
C HIS A 495 -54.00 1.10 -0.24
N GLY A 496 -53.96 0.39 -1.37
CA GLY A 496 -54.96 0.49 -2.43
C GLY A 496 -56.25 -0.27 -2.11
N ASP A 497 -57.33 0.08 -2.81
CA ASP A 497 -58.61 -0.60 -2.73
C ASP A 497 -59.30 -0.69 -4.10
N VAL A 498 -60.16 -1.69 -4.23
CA VAL A 498 -61.00 -1.90 -5.42
C VAL A 498 -62.37 -2.43 -5.03
N VAL A 499 -63.37 -2.12 -5.86
CA VAL A 499 -64.76 -2.51 -5.64
C VAL A 499 -65.26 -3.39 -6.78
N TYR A 500 -65.90 -4.50 -6.42
CA TYR A 500 -66.63 -5.39 -7.31
C TYR A 500 -68.12 -5.32 -7.02
N ALA A 501 -68.93 -5.51 -8.05
CA ALA A 501 -70.39 -5.47 -7.99
C ALA A 501 -70.98 -6.69 -8.69
N ILE A 502 -71.90 -7.37 -8.02
CA ILE A 502 -72.66 -8.50 -8.56
C ILE A 502 -74.15 -8.16 -8.48
N PRO A 503 -74.73 -7.58 -9.55
CA PRO A 503 -76.17 -7.51 -9.73
C PRO A 503 -76.80 -8.90 -9.82
N MET A 504 -77.86 -9.11 -9.04
CA MET A 504 -78.56 -10.38 -8.92
C MET A 504 -80.05 -10.17 -8.73
N ARG A 505 -80.85 -11.15 -9.17
CA ARG A 505 -82.32 -11.13 -9.07
C ARG A 505 -82.83 -12.28 -8.21
N GLY A 506 -83.88 -12.05 -7.42
CA GLY A 506 -84.57 -13.12 -6.70
C GLY A 506 -85.19 -14.15 -7.66
N GLN A 507 -84.77 -15.41 -7.56
CA GLN A 507 -85.21 -16.50 -8.46
C GLN A 507 -86.30 -17.37 -7.83
N GLN A 508 -86.13 -17.76 -6.57
CA GLN A 508 -87.07 -18.61 -5.85
C GLN A 508 -87.02 -18.31 -4.35
N ALA A 509 -88.11 -18.63 -3.64
CA ALA A 509 -88.15 -18.45 -2.20
C ALA A 509 -87.10 -19.33 -1.51
N GLY A 510 -86.31 -18.75 -0.61
CA GLY A 510 -85.23 -19.45 0.06
C GLY A 510 -84.31 -18.51 0.82
N LYS A 511 -83.47 -19.07 1.68
CA LYS A 511 -82.43 -18.35 2.40
C LYS A 511 -81.11 -19.05 2.20
N GLY A 512 -80.05 -18.31 1.93
CA GLY A 512 -78.72 -18.89 1.81
C GLY A 512 -77.59 -17.87 1.90
N PRO A 513 -76.35 -18.34 2.05
CA PRO A 513 -75.18 -17.48 2.11
C PRO A 513 -74.65 -17.13 0.72
N ILE A 514 -74.31 -15.87 0.51
CA ILE A 514 -73.39 -15.44 -0.55
C ILE A 514 -71.98 -15.60 0.03
N ARG A 515 -71.20 -16.54 -0.50
CA ARG A 515 -69.83 -16.80 -0.06
C ARG A 515 -68.86 -16.15 -1.02
N VAL A 516 -68.06 -15.22 -0.53
CA VAL A 516 -67.02 -14.54 -1.30
C VAL A 516 -65.66 -15.03 -0.82
N LYS A 517 -64.81 -15.41 -1.77
CA LYS A 517 -63.45 -15.88 -1.55
C LYS A 517 -62.49 -15.01 -2.35
N LEU A 518 -61.49 -14.51 -1.65
CA LEU A 518 -60.38 -13.73 -2.17
C LEU A 518 -59.09 -14.56 -2.03
N THR A 519 -58.36 -14.71 -3.12
CA THR A 519 -57.05 -15.36 -3.14
C THR A 519 -56.03 -14.45 -3.81
N ALA A 520 -54.77 -14.52 -3.38
CA ALA A 520 -53.67 -13.80 -4.00
C ALA A 520 -52.36 -14.57 -3.82
N GLU A 521 -51.31 -14.20 -4.57
CA GLU A 521 -50.02 -14.88 -4.46
C GLU A 521 -49.40 -14.69 -3.07
N LYS A 522 -48.91 -15.79 -2.50
CA LYS A 522 -48.24 -15.82 -1.17
C LYS A 522 -49.07 -15.22 -0.02
N GLN A 523 -50.39 -15.15 -0.18
CA GLN A 523 -51.33 -14.70 0.83
C GLN A 523 -52.25 -15.84 1.25
N VAL A 524 -52.68 -15.81 2.51
CA VAL A 524 -53.71 -16.74 2.99
C VAL A 524 -55.06 -16.32 2.39
N PRO A 525 -55.87 -17.25 1.84
CA PRO A 525 -57.18 -16.93 1.30
C PRO A 525 -58.07 -16.25 2.35
N VAL A 526 -58.76 -15.18 1.96
CA VAL A 526 -59.72 -14.47 2.80
C VAL A 526 -61.13 -14.83 2.34
N GLU A 527 -61.98 -15.30 3.24
CA GLU A 527 -63.36 -15.67 2.95
C GLU A 527 -64.33 -14.86 3.80
N LYS A 528 -65.43 -14.42 3.19
CA LYS A 528 -66.52 -13.71 3.87
C LYS A 528 -67.86 -14.22 3.36
N ALA A 529 -68.85 -14.32 4.23
CA ALA A 529 -70.20 -14.68 3.84
C ALA A 529 -71.22 -13.71 4.41
N ILE A 530 -72.22 -13.37 3.61
CA ILE A 530 -73.43 -12.65 4.04
C ILE A 530 -74.66 -13.50 3.70
N SER A 531 -75.76 -13.33 4.42
CA SER A 531 -77.00 -14.07 4.13
C SER A 531 -77.93 -13.24 3.28
N ILE A 532 -78.59 -13.89 2.31
CA ILE A 532 -79.68 -13.30 1.54
C ILE A 532 -80.93 -14.18 1.69
N GLN A 533 -82.09 -13.52 1.77
CA GLN A 533 -83.38 -14.17 1.90
C GLN A 533 -84.30 -13.66 0.80
N VAL A 534 -84.90 -14.60 0.06
CA VAL A 534 -85.90 -14.33 -0.96
C VAL A 534 -87.23 -14.89 -0.49
N HIS A 535 -88.26 -14.05 -0.50
CA HIS A 535 -89.63 -14.40 -0.11
C HIS A 535 -90.47 -14.64 -1.35
N ALA A 536 -91.38 -15.62 -1.28
CA ALA A 536 -92.41 -15.78 -2.30
C ALA A 536 -93.24 -14.50 -2.34
N THR A 537 -93.54 -14.01 -3.53
CA THR A 537 -94.43 -12.87 -3.71
C THR A 537 -95.81 -13.27 -3.19
N GLU A 538 -96.21 -12.77 -2.02
CA GLU A 538 -97.58 -12.95 -1.54
C GLU A 538 -98.49 -12.31 -2.58
N THR A 539 -99.25 -13.15 -3.28
CA THR A 539 -100.37 -12.68 -4.07
C THR A 539 -101.34 -12.10 -3.06
N VAL A 540 -101.37 -10.77 -2.92
CA VAL A 540 -102.46 -10.08 -2.25
C VAL A 540 -103.71 -10.52 -2.98
N LYS A 541 -104.45 -11.47 -2.38
CA LYS A 541 -105.82 -11.76 -2.78
C LYS A 541 -106.53 -10.42 -2.74
N SER A 542 -106.93 -9.94 -3.91
CA SER A 542 -107.87 -8.84 -4.03
C SER A 542 -109.01 -9.12 -3.06
N LEU A 543 -109.18 -8.28 -2.04
CA LEU A 543 -110.45 -8.14 -1.36
C LEU A 543 -111.42 -7.64 -2.44
N SER A 544 -112.15 -8.57 -3.03
CA SER A 544 -113.33 -8.31 -3.84
C SER A 544 -114.25 -7.42 -3.02
N GLY A 545 -114.54 -6.24 -3.55
CA GLY A 545 -115.49 -5.32 -2.95
C GLY A 545 -116.86 -5.96 -2.89
N GLU A 546 -117.37 -6.16 -1.68
CA GLU A 546 -118.78 -6.04 -1.32
C GLU A 546 -118.93 -6.20 0.21
N MET A 547 -119.87 -5.44 0.78
CA MET A 547 -120.33 -5.41 2.18
C MET A 547 -119.52 -4.57 3.18
N LEU A 548 -119.87 -3.27 3.24
CA LEU A 548 -120.58 -2.73 4.41
C LEU A 548 -121.30 -1.43 3.99
N ARG A 549 -122.62 -1.55 3.90
CA ARG A 549 -123.60 -0.46 4.03
C ARG A 549 -123.64 0.03 5.46
#